data_AF-A0A3M7GDN4-F1
#
_entry.id   AF-A0A3M7GDN4-F1
#
_cell.length_a   1.000
_cell.length_b   1.000
_cell.length_c   1.000
_cell.angle_alpha   90.00
_cell.angle_beta   90.00
_cell.angle_gamma   90.00
#
_symmetry.space_group_name_H-M   'P 1'
#
loop_
_entity.id
_entity.type
_entity.pdbx_description
1 polymer ?
#
loop_
_entity_poly.entity_id
_entity_poly.type
_entity_poly.pdbx_seq_one_letter_code
_entity_poly.pdbx_strand_id
1 'polypeptide(L)'
;MAEPRSSRLVKLVQLQHIDLGTKVRFLGCVHAYDGQSACLTLHDRYPATANSTPTALVSTENLLESLNHELIAVGSWINVIGYLRPTPKPVVRSADEKSSRSARRHSQPVVFVESSMIWSAGSVRMEKYDAALTELQLANNST
;
A
#
# COMPACT_ATOMS: atom_id res chain seq x y z
N MET A 1 7.45 -18.80 -21.01
CA MET A 1 6.48 -18.04 -20.19
C MET A 1 6.94 -18.20 -18.74
N ALA A 2 7.25 -17.11 -18.03
CA ALA A 2 7.73 -17.21 -16.65
C ALA A 2 6.57 -17.62 -15.72
N GLU A 3 6.82 -18.53 -14.77
CA GLU A 3 5.81 -18.91 -13.79
C GLU A 3 5.39 -17.71 -12.92
N PRO A 4 4.09 -17.60 -12.56
CA PRO A 4 3.62 -16.51 -11.73
C PRO A 4 4.26 -16.59 -10.34
N ARG A 5 5.06 -15.56 -10.00
CA ARG A 5 5.68 -15.46 -8.68
C ARG A 5 4.61 -15.43 -7.58
N SER A 6 4.83 -16.22 -6.53
CA SER A 6 4.02 -16.19 -5.31
C SER A 6 4.13 -14.83 -4.62
N SER A 7 3.03 -14.33 -4.06
CA SER A 7 2.99 -13.08 -3.30
C SER A 7 3.35 -13.30 -1.83
N ARG A 8 4.14 -12.41 -1.24
CA ARG A 8 4.42 -12.42 0.21
C ARG A 8 3.33 -11.69 0.99
N LEU A 9 2.66 -12.38 1.91
CA LEU A 9 1.68 -11.76 2.81
C LEU A 9 2.38 -11.00 3.94
N VAL A 10 2.13 -9.69 4.04
CA VAL A 10 2.85 -8.78 4.95
C VAL A 10 1.93 -7.70 5.52
N LYS A 11 2.33 -7.12 6.66
CA LYS A 11 1.70 -5.93 7.22
C LYS A 11 2.10 -4.69 6.41
N LEU A 12 1.24 -3.69 6.34
CA LEU A 12 1.53 -2.46 5.61
C LEU A 12 2.82 -1.77 6.10
N VAL A 13 3.04 -1.73 7.41
CA VAL A 13 4.27 -1.19 8.03
C VAL A 13 5.56 -1.93 7.63
N GLN A 14 5.45 -3.20 7.23
CA GLN A 14 6.59 -4.01 6.82
C GLN A 14 7.03 -3.71 5.39
N LEU A 15 6.16 -3.11 4.55
CA LEU A 15 6.43 -2.87 3.13
C LEU A 15 7.71 -2.06 2.89
N GLN A 16 8.02 -1.11 3.77
CA GLN A 16 9.23 -0.26 3.66
C GLN A 16 10.55 -1.05 3.77
N HIS A 17 10.50 -2.27 4.31
CA HIS A 17 11.66 -3.14 4.52
C HIS A 17 11.75 -4.25 3.46
N ILE A 18 10.91 -4.21 2.42
CA ILE A 18 10.85 -5.24 1.38
C ILE A 18 11.47 -4.69 0.10
N ASP A 19 12.25 -5.54 -0.56
CA ASP A 19 12.93 -5.19 -1.80
C ASP A 19 11.97 -4.87 -2.94
N LEU A 20 12.35 -3.89 -3.75
CA LEU A 20 11.65 -3.53 -4.99
C LEU A 20 11.56 -4.74 -5.94
N GLY A 21 10.47 -4.80 -6.71
CA GLY A 21 10.16 -5.92 -7.60
C GLY A 21 9.57 -7.14 -6.89
N THR A 22 9.50 -7.14 -5.56
CA THR A 22 8.81 -8.20 -4.80
C THR A 22 7.31 -8.11 -5.00
N LYS A 23 6.67 -9.25 -5.27
CA LYS A 23 5.21 -9.38 -5.27
C LYS A 23 4.71 -9.49 -3.82
N VAL A 24 3.88 -8.55 -3.39
CA VAL A 24 3.35 -8.46 -2.04
C VAL A 24 1.85 -8.66 -2.02
N ARG A 25 1.34 -9.17 -0.91
CA ARG A 25 -0.07 -9.17 -0.53
C ARG A 25 -0.19 -8.48 0.82
N PHE A 26 -1.07 -7.50 0.92
CA PHE A 26 -1.30 -6.80 2.19
C PHE A 26 -2.74 -6.30 2.27
N LEU A 27 -3.14 -5.95 3.49
CA LEU A 27 -4.42 -5.34 3.79
C LEU A 27 -4.18 -3.85 4.04
N GLY A 28 -5.06 -2.99 3.51
CA GLY A 28 -5.01 -1.54 3.73
C GLY A 28 -6.41 -0.94 3.83
N CYS A 29 -6.51 0.13 4.60
CA CYS A 29 -7.71 0.95 4.69
C CYS A 29 -7.58 2.14 3.74
N VAL A 30 -8.59 2.35 2.90
CA VAL A 30 -8.64 3.44 1.93
C VAL A 30 -8.77 4.77 2.65
N HIS A 31 -7.83 5.67 2.42
CA HIS A 31 -7.86 7.04 2.92
C HIS A 31 -8.29 8.05 1.86
N ALA A 32 -7.80 7.86 0.63
CA ALA A 32 -8.12 8.70 -0.51
C ALA A 32 -7.93 7.93 -1.81
N TYR A 33 -8.66 8.35 -2.84
CA TYR A 33 -8.45 7.95 -4.22
C TYR A 33 -8.26 9.21 -5.07
N ASP A 34 -7.18 9.26 -5.84
CA ASP A 34 -6.94 10.29 -6.85
C ASP A 34 -7.23 9.70 -8.23
N GLY A 35 -8.35 10.13 -8.84
CA GLY A 35 -8.76 9.69 -10.16
C GLY A 35 -7.88 10.21 -11.30
N GLN A 36 -7.08 11.26 -11.09
CA GLN A 36 -6.17 11.77 -12.12
C GLN A 36 -4.92 10.89 -12.25
N SER A 37 -4.36 10.46 -11.11
CA SER A 37 -3.19 9.57 -11.07
C SER A 37 -3.55 8.09 -10.94
N ALA A 38 -4.85 7.76 -10.88
CA ALA A 38 -5.35 6.41 -10.64
C ALA A 38 -4.72 5.75 -9.40
N CYS A 39 -4.48 6.53 -8.34
CA CYS A 39 -3.77 6.06 -7.14
C CYS A 39 -4.66 6.07 -5.90
N LEU A 40 -4.58 4.98 -5.13
CA LEU A 40 -5.14 4.87 -3.79
C LEU A 40 -4.08 5.19 -2.74
N THR A 41 -4.46 5.97 -1.73
CA THR A 41 -3.68 6.14 -0.50
C THR A 41 -4.24 5.21 0.56
N LEU A 42 -3.43 4.25 1.01
CA LEU A 42 -3.81 3.25 2.01
C LEU A 42 -3.04 3.43 3.32
N HIS A 43 -3.74 3.21 4.42
CA HIS A 43 -3.19 3.18 5.78
C HIS A 43 -3.44 1.84 6.47
N ASP A 44 -2.73 1.61 7.57
CA ASP A 44 -2.88 0.41 8.41
C ASP A 44 -4.01 0.52 9.45
N ARG A 45 -4.70 1.66 9.52
CA ARG A 45 -5.78 1.94 10.47
C ARG A 45 -6.70 3.06 9.99
N TYR A 46 -7.84 3.20 10.66
CA TYR A 46 -8.75 4.33 10.50
C TYR A 46 -9.33 4.76 11.87
N PRO A 47 -9.44 6.07 12.16
CA PRO A 47 -8.92 7.18 11.37
C PRO A 47 -7.39 7.31 11.48
N ALA A 48 -6.74 7.58 10.37
CA ALA A 48 -5.27 7.66 10.25
C ALA A 48 -4.73 9.06 10.61
N THR A 49 -5.07 9.59 11.79
CA THR A 49 -4.79 10.99 12.16
C THR A 49 -3.35 11.27 12.60
N ALA A 50 -2.53 10.23 12.80
CA ALA A 50 -1.14 10.40 13.24
C ALA A 50 -0.18 10.63 12.07
N ASN A 51 0.77 11.54 12.25
CA ASN A 51 1.79 11.87 11.23
C ASN A 51 2.73 10.70 10.87
N SER A 52 2.80 9.68 11.72
CA SER A 52 3.64 8.48 11.55
C SER A 52 2.85 7.27 11.04
N THR A 53 1.67 7.47 10.47
CA THR A 53 0.86 6.35 9.95
C THR A 53 1.55 5.71 8.74
N PRO A 54 1.82 4.40 8.76
CA PRO A 54 2.32 3.69 7.59
C PRO A 54 1.42 3.97 6.37
N THR A 55 2.05 4.30 5.24
CA THR A 55 1.34 4.78 4.05
C THR A 55 1.82 4.07 2.80
N ALA A 56 0.88 3.49 2.06
CA ALA A 56 1.12 2.92 0.74
C ALA A 56 0.34 3.69 -0.32
N LEU A 57 1.03 4.09 -1.39
CA LEU A 57 0.42 4.56 -2.63
C LEU A 57 0.28 3.38 -3.56
N VAL A 58 -0.94 3.07 -3.97
CA VAL A 58 -1.26 1.92 -4.80
C VAL A 58 -1.80 2.41 -6.14
N SER A 59 -1.01 2.23 -7.21
CA SER A 59 -1.50 2.48 -8.57
C SER A 59 -2.51 1.41 -8.97
N THR A 60 -3.64 1.86 -9.51
CA THR A 60 -4.76 1.06 -10.00
C THR A 60 -4.93 1.16 -11.52
N GLU A 61 -3.92 1.70 -12.24
CA GLU A 61 -3.95 1.89 -13.69
C GLU A 61 -4.30 0.62 -14.46
N ASN A 62 -3.80 -0.54 -14.00
CA ASN A 62 -4.07 -1.84 -14.63
C ASN A 62 -5.44 -2.43 -14.23
N LEU A 63 -6.20 -1.77 -13.35
CA LEU A 63 -7.43 -2.27 -12.75
C LEU A 63 -8.67 -1.38 -13.00
N LEU A 64 -8.50 -0.17 -13.53
CA LEU A 64 -9.38 0.45 -14.55
C LEU A 64 -10.83 -0.03 -14.55
N GLU A 65 -11.05 -0.98 -15.45
CA GLU A 65 -12.34 -1.51 -15.84
C GLU A 65 -13.04 -2.33 -14.75
N SER A 66 -12.29 -2.78 -13.75
CA SER A 66 -12.77 -3.60 -12.63
C SER A 66 -12.95 -2.82 -11.32
N LEU A 67 -12.55 -1.55 -11.29
CA LEU A 67 -12.76 -0.69 -10.13
C LEU A 67 -14.25 -0.39 -9.94
N ASN A 68 -14.68 -0.43 -8.68
CA ASN A 68 -16.01 -0.03 -8.27
C ASN A 68 -15.95 0.91 -7.06
N HIS A 69 -17.09 1.52 -6.73
CA HIS A 69 -17.19 2.50 -5.66
C HIS A 69 -16.73 1.96 -4.30
N GLU A 70 -16.98 0.69 -3.98
CA GLU A 70 -16.60 0.11 -2.68
C GLU A 70 -15.08 0.03 -2.51
N LEU A 71 -14.35 -0.23 -3.60
CA LEU A 71 -12.89 -0.37 -3.60
C LEU A 71 -12.16 0.97 -3.44
N ILE A 72 -12.83 2.09 -3.73
CA ILE A 72 -12.27 3.45 -3.65
C ILE A 72 -12.87 4.30 -2.52
N ALA A 73 -13.89 3.78 -1.81
CA ALA A 73 -14.55 4.50 -0.74
C ALA A 73 -13.64 4.64 0.49
N VAL A 74 -13.58 5.85 1.04
CA VAL A 74 -12.82 6.14 2.26
C VAL A 74 -13.34 5.29 3.43
N GLY A 75 -12.43 4.67 4.17
CA GLY A 75 -12.74 3.76 5.28
C GLY A 75 -12.91 2.29 4.86
N SER A 76 -13.01 1.99 3.56
CA SER A 76 -13.06 0.61 3.08
C SER A 76 -11.75 -0.12 3.37
N TRP A 77 -11.86 -1.35 3.88
CA TRP A 77 -10.74 -2.26 3.99
C TRP A 77 -10.62 -3.09 2.72
N ILE A 78 -9.45 -3.09 2.10
CA ILE A 78 -9.18 -3.81 0.85
C ILE A 78 -7.93 -4.66 0.97
N ASN A 79 -7.97 -5.82 0.35
CA ASN A 79 -6.77 -6.62 0.08
C ASN A 79 -6.15 -6.12 -1.23
N VAL A 80 -4.82 -6.04 -1.25
CA VAL A 80 -4.04 -5.67 -2.43
C VAL A 80 -3.01 -6.73 -2.71
N ILE A 81 -2.92 -7.16 -3.97
CA ILE A 81 -1.76 -7.86 -4.51
C ILE A 81 -1.12 -6.97 -5.57
N GLY A 82 0.18 -6.78 -5.46
CA GLY A 82 0.93 -5.94 -6.39
C GLY A 82 2.43 -6.10 -6.24
N TYR A 83 3.17 -5.31 -7.02
CA TYR A 83 4.63 -5.27 -7.00
C TYR A 83 5.11 -3.98 -6.36
N LEU A 84 6.10 -4.08 -5.47
CA LEU A 84 6.80 -2.89 -4.98
C LEU A 84 7.60 -2.27 -6.11
N ARG A 85 7.41 -0.97 -6.32
CA ARG A 85 8.04 -0.20 -7.39
C ARG A 85 8.71 1.05 -6.80
N PRO A 86 9.73 1.61 -7.48
CA PRO A 86 10.23 2.93 -7.15
C PRO A 86 9.06 3.93 -7.16
N THR A 87 9.04 4.84 -6.19
CA THR A 87 8.06 5.93 -6.21
C THR A 87 8.23 6.72 -7.52
N PRO A 88 7.15 6.99 -8.26
CA PRO A 88 7.22 7.83 -9.44
C PRO A 88 7.80 9.18 -9.03
N LYS A 89 8.90 9.60 -9.68
CA LYS A 89 9.37 10.97 -9.48
C LYS A 89 8.26 11.89 -9.97
N PRO A 90 7.83 12.90 -9.20
CA PRO A 90 6.96 13.92 -9.76
C PRO A 90 7.66 14.47 -11.00
N VAL A 91 6.97 14.49 -12.14
CA VAL A 91 7.46 15.09 -13.38
C VAL A 91 7.48 16.60 -13.15
N VAL A 92 8.48 17.08 -12.42
CA VAL A 92 8.71 18.50 -12.24
C VAL A 92 9.22 19.02 -13.57
N ARG A 93 8.34 19.72 -14.29
CA ARG A 93 8.77 20.75 -15.25
C ARG A 93 9.73 21.65 -14.49
N SER A 94 10.99 21.65 -14.90
CA SER A 94 12.06 22.40 -14.27
C SER A 94 11.67 23.87 -14.04
N ALA A 95 11.45 24.25 -12.79
CA ALA A 95 11.63 25.60 -12.29
C ALA A 95 11.76 25.53 -10.75
N ASP A 96 12.90 26.03 -10.27
CA ASP A 96 13.21 26.39 -8.89
C ASP A 96 13.43 25.29 -7.83
N GLU A 97 14.61 24.67 -7.93
CA GLU A 97 15.41 24.37 -6.73
C GLU A 97 15.67 25.67 -5.94
N LYS A 98 14.83 25.97 -4.93
CA LYS A 98 15.20 26.69 -3.69
C LYS A 98 13.96 27.01 -2.84
N SER A 99 13.60 26.08 -1.95
CA SER A 99 12.90 26.28 -0.65
C SER A 99 12.25 24.95 -0.29
N SER A 100 12.76 24.12 0.62
CA SER A 100 12.73 24.42 2.05
C SER A 100 13.45 23.29 2.80
N ARG A 101 14.56 23.61 3.48
CA ARG A 101 15.28 22.71 4.40
C ARG A 101 14.67 22.77 5.81
N SER A 102 13.35 22.64 5.96
CA SER A 102 12.70 22.78 7.27
C SER A 102 11.37 22.03 7.31
N ALA A 103 11.44 20.72 7.54
CA ALA A 103 10.44 19.87 8.22
C ALA A 103 10.72 18.40 7.88
N ARG A 104 11.89 17.87 8.29
CA ARG A 104 12.01 16.42 8.51
C ARG A 104 11.23 16.06 9.78
N ARG A 105 9.91 16.25 9.77
CA ARG A 105 9.03 15.58 10.71
C ARG A 105 9.09 14.09 10.35
N HIS A 106 9.05 13.21 11.34
CA HIS A 106 9.15 11.75 11.20
C HIS A 106 8.00 11.13 10.39
N SER A 107 7.83 11.53 9.13
CA SER A 107 6.93 10.90 8.18
C SER A 107 7.55 9.57 7.78
N GLN A 108 6.85 8.47 8.11
CA GLN A 108 7.21 7.13 7.62
C GLN A 108 7.37 7.18 6.09
N PRO A 109 8.31 6.41 5.51
CA PRO A 109 8.51 6.40 4.07
C PRO A 109 7.24 5.90 3.38
N VAL A 110 6.80 6.65 2.37
CA VAL A 110 5.67 6.27 1.52
C VAL A 110 6.16 5.22 0.52
N VAL A 111 5.53 4.04 0.52
CA VAL A 111 5.85 2.97 -0.42
C VAL A 111 4.92 3.03 -1.63
N PHE A 112 5.42 2.70 -2.82
CA PHE A 112 4.61 2.64 -4.03
C PHE A 112 4.42 1.20 -4.51
N VAL A 113 3.18 0.84 -4.80
CA VAL A 113 2.76 -0.49 -5.23
C VAL A 113 2.02 -0.37 -6.56
N GLU A 114 2.49 -1.09 -7.57
CA GLU A 114 1.75 -1.32 -8.81
C GLU A 114 0.83 -2.51 -8.59
N SER A 115 -0.48 -2.27 -8.50
CA SER A 115 -1.43 -3.34 -8.21
C SER A 115 -1.74 -4.21 -9.43
N SER A 116 -1.89 -5.50 -9.17
CA SER A 116 -2.37 -6.50 -10.14
C SER A 116 -3.72 -7.10 -9.76
N MET A 117 -4.14 -6.96 -8.50
CA MET A 117 -5.45 -7.42 -8.02
C MET A 117 -5.81 -6.67 -6.73
N ILE A 118 -7.07 -6.23 -6.62
CA ILE A 118 -7.62 -5.68 -5.38
C ILE A 118 -9.03 -6.26 -5.15
N TRP A 119 -9.42 -6.40 -3.89
CA TRP A 119 -10.79 -6.80 -3.54
C TRP A 119 -11.17 -6.32 -2.14
N SER A 120 -12.46 -6.14 -1.90
CA SER A 120 -13.00 -5.76 -0.59
C SER A 120 -12.68 -6.84 0.45
N ALA A 121 -12.23 -6.40 1.63
CA ALA A 121 -12.06 -7.25 2.79
C ALA A 121 -13.29 -7.24 3.71
N GLY A 122 -14.30 -6.42 3.39
CA GLY A 122 -15.49 -6.24 4.22
C GLY A 122 -15.13 -5.76 5.63
N SER A 123 -15.90 -6.20 6.63
CA SER A 123 -15.62 -5.92 8.03
C SER A 123 -14.45 -6.75 8.55
N VAL A 124 -13.31 -6.11 8.77
CA VAL A 124 -12.11 -6.76 9.29
C VAL A 124 -11.92 -6.46 10.78
N ARG A 125 -11.70 -7.51 11.57
CA ARG A 125 -11.18 -7.38 12.95
C ARG A 125 -9.66 -7.37 12.90
N MET A 126 -9.07 -6.17 12.91
CA MET A 126 -7.62 -5.99 12.73
C MET A 126 -6.78 -6.78 13.71
N GLU A 127 -7.16 -6.84 14.98
CA GLU A 127 -6.47 -7.63 16.01
C GLU A 127 -6.37 -9.11 15.63
N LYS A 128 -7.45 -9.70 15.12
CA LYS A 128 -7.47 -11.12 14.70
C LYS A 128 -6.67 -11.32 13.42
N TYR A 129 -6.75 -10.39 12.48
CA TYR A 129 -5.96 -10.42 11.25
C TYR A 129 -4.46 -10.38 11.55
N ASP A 130 -4.04 -9.45 12.42
CA ASP A 130 -2.64 -9.29 12.79
C ASP A 130 -2.08 -10.47 13.58
N ALA A 131 -2.90 -11.06 14.47
CA ALA A 131 -2.53 -12.29 15.18
C ALA A 131 -2.32 -13.45 14.20
N ALA A 132 -3.30 -13.70 13.32
CA ALA A 132 -3.21 -14.77 12.32
C ALA A 132 -2.04 -14.58 11.35
N LEU A 133 -1.75 -13.34 10.94
CA LEU A 133 -0.61 -13.04 10.09
C LEU A 133 0.71 -13.29 10.82
N THR A 134 0.80 -12.94 12.10
CA THR A 134 2.00 -13.17 12.91
C THR A 134 2.25 -14.67 13.09
N GLU A 135 1.21 -15.45 13.38
CA GLU A 135 1.28 -16.92 13.46
C GLU A 135 1.76 -17.54 12.14
N LEU A 136 1.21 -17.09 11.00
CA LEU A 136 1.62 -17.56 9.68
C LEU A 136 3.08 -17.24 9.36
N GLN A 137 3.56 -16.05 9.74
CA GLN A 137 4.96 -15.65 9.57
C GLN A 137 5.90 -16.49 10.46
N LEU A 138 5.50 -16.80 11.70
CA LEU A 138 6.28 -17.66 12.59
C LEU A 138 6.38 -19.10 12.08
N ALA A 139 5.28 -19.65 11.54
CA ALA A 139 5.27 -20.98 10.96
C ALA A 139 6.24 -21.08 9.77
N ASN A 140 6.25 -20.07 8.88
CA ASN A 140 7.15 -20.05 7.72
C ASN A 140 8.63 -19.86 8.07
N ASN A 141 8.94 -19.24 9.21
CA ASN A 141 10.31 -19.04 9.66
C ASN A 141 10.89 -20.25 10.44
N SER A 142 10.06 -21.24 10.74
CA SER A 142 10.42 -22.43 11.53
C SER A 142 10.74 -23.66 10.66
N THR A 143 10.61 -23.53 9.33
CA THR A 143 10.90 -24.55 8.30
C THR A 143 12.07 -24.11 7.44
#